data_AF-D6X768-F1
#
_entry.id   AF-D6X768-F1
#
_cell.length_a   1.000
_cell.length_b   1.000
_cell.length_c   1.000
_cell.angle_alpha   90.00
_cell.angle_beta   90.00
_cell.angle_gamma   90.00
#
_symmetry.space_group_name_H-M   'P 1'
#
loop_
_entity.id
_entity.type
_entity.pdbx_description
1 polymer ?
#
loop_
_entity_poly.entity_id
_entity_poly.type
_entity_poly.pdbx_seq_one_letter_code
_entity_poly.pdbx_strand_id
1 'polypeptide(L)'
;KAARGETTAAAAATAPMDTGAPGDHFGTRLRKWLMTGVSYMVPFVAAGGLLIALAFAIGGYEINSAPSVAEHFVWTEAASWAALLFQTGGAAFGFLVPVLAGYIAYGMVDRPGLVPGFVGGAIAVTINAGFLGGLAAGLIAGAVVMAIQRVRVPAVLRGVMPVVVIPLISAAVVGFLMFIVVGKPIASLQKAMTDWLSGLSGGNAVLLGVLLGLMMCFDLGGPVNKVAYAFAVGGLATPTDGSLKVMAAVMAAGMVPPLGMALATTVRAKLFTKAEQDNGKAAWVLGASFISEGAIPFAAADPLRVIPSAMAGGAVTGALSMAFGATLRAPHGGIFVVPLIGGPLVYLLAIAAGTVVTAGLVVLLKSRRKPAG
;
A
#
# COMPACT_ATOMS: atom_id res chain seq x y z
N LYS A 1 11.84 -30.25 24.32
CA LYS A 1 11.74 -28.91 23.69
C LYS A 1 10.28 -28.48 23.38
N ALA A 2 9.30 -28.97 24.15
CA ALA A 2 7.89 -28.52 24.14
C ALA A 2 7.46 -28.01 25.54
N ALA A 3 8.42 -27.48 26.31
CA ALA A 3 8.25 -27.11 27.73
C ALA A 3 8.63 -25.63 28.02
N ARG A 4 8.84 -24.81 26.98
CA ARG A 4 8.95 -23.36 27.11
C ARG A 4 7.81 -22.76 26.32
N GLY A 5 6.73 -22.43 27.01
CA GLY A 5 5.53 -21.77 26.47
C GLY A 5 5.80 -20.33 26.05
N GLU A 6 6.81 -20.11 25.21
CA GLU A 6 6.99 -18.86 24.49
C GLU A 6 6.07 -18.91 23.27
N THR A 7 4.78 -18.66 23.51
CA THR A 7 3.90 -18.23 22.43
C THR A 7 4.46 -16.92 21.91
N THR A 8 4.85 -16.88 20.63
CA THR A 8 5.06 -15.64 19.88
C THR A 8 3.97 -14.66 20.30
N ALA A 9 4.36 -13.52 20.88
CA ALA A 9 3.42 -12.49 21.25
C ALA A 9 2.52 -12.25 20.03
N ALA A 10 1.22 -12.48 20.19
CA ALA A 10 0.26 -12.20 19.14
C ALA A 10 0.55 -10.77 18.67
N ALA A 11 0.85 -10.63 17.37
CA ALA A 11 0.95 -9.31 16.74
C ALA A 11 -0.28 -8.54 17.21
N ALA A 12 -0.06 -7.40 17.86
CA ALA A 12 -1.13 -6.62 18.46
C ALA A 12 -2.26 -6.52 17.45
N ALA A 13 -3.40 -7.15 17.75
CA ALA A 13 -4.58 -7.05 16.93
C ALA A 13 -4.80 -5.55 16.75
N THR A 14 -4.62 -5.07 15.53
CA THR A 14 -4.88 -3.68 15.18
C THR A 14 -6.29 -3.40 15.67
N ALA A 15 -6.39 -2.52 16.68
CA ALA A 15 -7.66 -2.13 17.25
C ALA A 15 -8.63 -1.80 16.11
N PRO A 16 -9.93 -2.15 16.21
CA PRO A 16 -10.90 -1.68 15.23
C PRO A 16 -10.72 -0.17 15.14
N MET A 17 -10.35 0.31 13.95
CA MET A 17 -10.09 1.72 13.73
C MET A 17 -11.27 2.51 14.27
N ASP A 18 -11.00 3.30 15.32
CA ASP A 18 -11.90 4.19 16.05
C ASP A 18 -13.12 4.62 15.20
N THR A 19 -14.23 3.90 15.39
CA THR A 19 -15.50 4.08 14.69
C THR A 19 -16.15 5.38 15.15
N GLY A 20 -15.61 6.49 14.64
CA GLY A 20 -16.10 7.87 14.74
C GLY A 20 -16.84 8.23 16.03
N ALA A 21 -16.15 8.87 16.98
CA ALA A 21 -16.81 9.51 18.11
C ALA A 21 -17.94 10.45 17.62
N PRO A 22 -19.10 10.49 18.30
CA PRO A 22 -20.19 11.39 17.94
C PRO A 22 -19.70 12.84 18.00
N GLY A 23 -19.47 13.45 16.82
CA GLY A 23 -18.89 14.80 16.67
C GLY A 23 -17.94 14.96 15.47
N ASP A 24 -17.42 13.86 14.89
CA ASP A 24 -16.50 13.96 13.75
C ASP A 24 -17.13 14.63 12.53
N HIS A 25 -16.44 15.60 11.92
CA HIS A 25 -16.82 16.19 10.64
C HIS A 25 -16.83 15.13 9.51
N PHE A 26 -17.65 15.34 8.46
CA PHE A 26 -17.78 14.40 7.33
C PHE A 26 -16.43 14.05 6.70
N GLY A 27 -15.53 15.03 6.51
CA GLY A 27 -14.19 14.79 5.95
C GLY A 27 -13.34 13.84 6.80
N THR A 28 -13.42 13.96 8.13
CA THR A 28 -12.73 13.05 9.05
C THR A 28 -13.27 11.63 8.94
N ARG A 29 -14.60 11.46 8.83
CA ARG A 29 -15.23 10.15 8.64
C ARG A 29 -14.87 9.54 7.30
N LEU A 30 -14.96 10.31 6.22
CA LEU A 30 -14.57 9.86 4.88
C LEU A 30 -13.11 9.37 4.87
N ARG A 31 -12.19 10.15 5.46
CA ARG A 31 -10.80 9.72 5.62
C ARG A 31 -10.69 8.41 6.38
N LYS A 32 -11.40 8.26 7.51
CA LYS A 32 -11.40 7.02 8.31
C LYS A 32 -11.86 5.82 7.46
N TRP A 33 -12.98 5.93 6.75
CA TRP A 33 -13.51 4.87 5.89
C TRP A 33 -12.53 4.44 4.80
N LEU A 34 -11.95 5.42 4.09
CA LEU A 34 -10.94 5.17 3.05
C LEU A 34 -9.69 4.50 3.63
N MET A 35 -9.21 4.95 4.78
CA MET A 35 -8.04 4.38 5.44
C MET A 35 -8.28 2.97 5.99
N THR A 36 -9.51 2.65 6.40
CA THR A 36 -9.90 1.27 6.74
C THR A 36 -9.73 0.37 5.52
N GLY A 37 -10.31 0.76 4.38
CA GLY A 37 -10.14 0.03 3.12
C GLY A 37 -8.69 -0.22 2.75
N VAL A 38 -7.87 0.83 2.72
CA VAL A 38 -6.45 0.73 2.38
C VAL A 38 -5.72 -0.18 3.37
N SER A 39 -5.94 -0.04 4.67
CA SER A 39 -5.20 -0.81 5.69
C SER A 39 -5.49 -2.31 5.62
N TYR A 40 -6.74 -2.71 5.32
CA TYR A 40 -7.09 -4.13 5.14
C TYR A 40 -6.68 -4.69 3.78
N MET A 41 -6.44 -3.84 2.79
CA MET A 41 -5.89 -4.24 1.48
C MET A 41 -4.39 -4.55 1.57
N VAL A 42 -3.60 -3.82 2.37
CA VAL A 42 -2.12 -3.96 2.46
C VAL A 42 -1.63 -5.41 2.69
N PRO A 43 -2.23 -6.24 3.57
CA PRO A 43 -1.79 -7.63 3.71
C PRO A 43 -1.90 -8.47 2.43
N PHE A 44 -2.92 -8.25 1.60
CA PHE A 44 -3.07 -8.94 0.31
C PHE A 44 -1.99 -8.50 -0.69
N VAL A 45 -1.65 -7.22 -0.66
CA VAL A 45 -0.60 -6.60 -1.44
C VAL A 45 0.76 -7.22 -1.09
N ALA A 46 1.05 -7.34 0.21
CA ALA A 46 2.29 -7.95 0.69
C ALA A 46 2.38 -9.45 0.34
N ALA A 47 1.33 -10.22 0.65
CA ALA A 47 1.30 -11.66 0.35
C ALA A 47 1.41 -11.92 -1.16
N GLY A 48 0.60 -11.24 -1.98
CA GLY A 48 0.60 -11.41 -3.42
C GLY A 48 1.93 -11.02 -4.07
N GLY A 49 2.48 -9.88 -3.67
CA GLY A 49 3.74 -9.37 -4.20
C GLY A 49 4.93 -10.28 -3.87
N LEU A 50 5.03 -10.76 -2.63
CA LEU A 50 6.10 -11.66 -2.20
C LEU A 50 6.01 -13.05 -2.82
N LEU A 51 4.80 -13.59 -2.99
CA LEU A 51 4.61 -14.88 -3.66
C LEU A 51 4.97 -14.81 -5.14
N ILE A 52 4.51 -13.77 -5.86
CA ILE A 52 4.94 -13.50 -7.24
C ILE A 52 6.45 -13.31 -7.31
N ALA A 53 7.03 -12.66 -6.29
CA ALA A 53 8.46 -12.44 -6.25
C ALA A 53 9.29 -13.72 -6.14
N LEU A 54 8.90 -14.59 -5.21
CA LEU A 54 9.50 -15.91 -5.06
C LEU A 54 9.29 -16.77 -6.30
N ALA A 55 8.13 -16.67 -6.94
CA ALA A 55 7.86 -17.38 -8.18
C ALA A 55 8.86 -17.03 -9.28
N PHE A 56 9.10 -15.74 -9.51
CA PHE A 56 10.10 -15.31 -10.48
C PHE A 56 11.53 -15.67 -10.07
N ALA A 57 11.85 -15.64 -8.78
CA ALA A 57 13.17 -16.05 -8.28
C ALA A 57 13.46 -17.54 -8.52
N ILE A 58 12.44 -18.41 -8.43
CA ILE A 58 12.57 -19.86 -8.59
C ILE A 58 12.40 -20.28 -10.06
N GLY A 59 11.38 -19.76 -10.74
CA GLY A 59 10.94 -20.19 -12.07
C GLY A 59 11.36 -19.29 -13.22
N GLY A 60 12.04 -18.17 -12.95
CA GLY A 60 12.40 -17.19 -13.98
C GLY A 60 11.20 -16.43 -14.55
N TYR A 61 11.46 -15.53 -15.51
CA TYR A 61 10.44 -14.62 -16.06
C TYR A 61 9.32 -15.32 -16.84
N GLU A 62 9.56 -16.51 -17.38
CA GLU A 62 8.58 -17.28 -18.17
C GLU A 62 7.43 -17.82 -17.31
N ILE A 63 7.57 -17.84 -15.98
CA ILE A 63 6.53 -18.31 -15.05
C ILE A 63 5.21 -17.53 -15.16
N ASN A 64 5.27 -16.31 -15.71
CA ASN A 64 4.08 -15.49 -15.95
C ASN A 64 3.11 -16.11 -16.98
N SER A 65 3.58 -17.07 -17.76
CA SER A 65 2.84 -17.78 -18.81
C SER A 65 2.68 -19.26 -18.48
N ALA A 66 2.98 -19.66 -17.24
CA ALA A 66 2.86 -21.05 -16.82
C ALA A 66 1.40 -21.54 -16.87
N PRO A 67 1.16 -22.80 -17.30
CA PRO A 67 -0.18 -23.37 -17.33
C PRO A 67 -0.78 -23.46 -15.93
N SER A 68 -2.11 -23.60 -15.85
CA SER A 68 -2.84 -23.72 -14.58
C SER A 68 -2.29 -24.88 -13.75
N VAL A 69 -1.90 -24.60 -12.49
CA VAL A 69 -1.43 -25.65 -11.59
C VAL A 69 -2.55 -26.59 -11.15
N ALA A 70 -3.81 -26.22 -11.37
CA ALA A 70 -4.94 -27.12 -11.14
C ALA A 70 -5.04 -28.23 -12.21
N GLU A 71 -4.52 -27.96 -13.41
CA GLU A 71 -4.56 -28.90 -14.54
C GLU A 71 -3.26 -29.67 -14.69
N HIS A 72 -2.12 -29.03 -14.40
CA HIS A 72 -0.80 -29.64 -14.50
C HIS A 72 0.09 -29.23 -13.32
N PHE A 73 0.38 -30.16 -12.42
CA PHE A 73 1.32 -29.95 -11.31
C PHE A 73 2.20 -31.17 -11.08
N VAL A 74 3.51 -30.99 -11.21
CA VAL A 74 4.51 -32.03 -11.00
C VAL A 74 5.33 -31.70 -9.76
N TRP A 75 5.19 -32.52 -8.71
CA TRP A 75 5.83 -32.30 -7.40
C TRP A 75 7.35 -32.17 -7.45
N THR A 76 7.99 -32.85 -8.40
CA THR A 76 9.45 -32.87 -8.56
C THR A 76 9.99 -31.70 -9.39
N GLU A 77 9.13 -30.88 -9.97
CA GLU A 77 9.54 -29.77 -10.83
C GLU A 77 9.48 -28.44 -10.09
N ALA A 78 10.63 -27.75 -10.00
CA ALA A 78 10.70 -26.40 -9.44
C ALA A 78 9.77 -25.42 -10.17
N ALA A 79 9.58 -25.61 -11.49
CA ALA A 79 8.67 -24.81 -12.30
C ALA A 79 7.21 -24.94 -11.85
N SER A 80 6.76 -26.13 -11.43
CA SER A 80 5.39 -26.33 -10.91
C SER A 80 5.17 -25.57 -9.60
N TRP A 81 6.15 -25.59 -8.70
CA TRP A 81 6.11 -24.81 -7.45
C TRP A 81 6.15 -23.30 -7.70
N ALA A 82 7.00 -22.85 -8.61
CA ALA A 82 7.03 -21.44 -9.02
C ALA A 82 5.70 -21.00 -9.65
N ALA A 83 5.07 -21.85 -10.48
CA ALA A 83 3.75 -21.57 -11.06
C ALA A 83 2.68 -21.46 -9.96
N LEU A 84 2.71 -22.33 -8.95
CA LEU A 84 1.79 -22.29 -7.81
C LEU A 84 1.94 -20.98 -7.03
N LEU A 85 3.17 -20.56 -6.75
CA LEU A 85 3.46 -19.29 -6.08
C LEU A 85 2.96 -18.10 -6.92
N PHE A 86 3.22 -18.12 -8.24
CA PHE A 86 2.78 -17.05 -9.15
C PHE A 86 1.26 -16.92 -9.18
N GLN A 87 0.55 -18.04 -9.40
CA GLN A 87 -0.90 -18.07 -9.51
C GLN A 87 -1.58 -17.75 -8.17
N THR A 88 -1.03 -18.22 -7.05
CA THR A 88 -1.52 -17.85 -5.71
C THR A 88 -1.35 -16.36 -5.44
N GLY A 89 -0.20 -15.79 -5.81
CA GLY A 89 0.02 -14.35 -5.67
C GLY A 89 -0.87 -13.52 -6.60
N GLY A 90 -1.11 -14.00 -7.82
CA GLY A 90 -2.08 -13.42 -8.76
C GLY A 90 -3.51 -13.43 -8.20
N ALA A 91 -3.92 -14.51 -7.55
CA ALA A 91 -5.22 -14.59 -6.87
C ALA A 91 -5.33 -13.53 -5.75
N ALA A 92 -4.28 -13.38 -4.92
CA ALA A 92 -4.25 -12.33 -3.89
C ALA A 92 -4.36 -10.92 -4.49
N PHE A 93 -3.73 -10.66 -5.64
CA PHE A 93 -3.87 -9.40 -6.37
C PHE A 93 -5.27 -9.17 -6.94
N GLY A 94 -5.95 -10.24 -7.39
CA GLY A 94 -7.34 -10.17 -7.83
C GLY A 94 -8.29 -9.66 -6.74
N PHE A 95 -7.95 -9.87 -5.46
CA PHE A 95 -8.74 -9.39 -4.32
C PHE A 95 -8.45 -7.96 -3.89
N LEU A 96 -7.48 -7.25 -4.47
CA LEU A 96 -7.12 -5.88 -4.02
C LEU A 96 -8.31 -4.92 -4.06
N VAL A 97 -8.99 -4.83 -5.21
CA VAL A 97 -10.12 -3.93 -5.40
C VAL A 97 -11.36 -4.39 -4.63
N PRO A 98 -11.75 -5.68 -4.63
CA PRO A 98 -12.81 -6.20 -3.75
C PRO A 98 -12.57 -5.92 -2.26
N VAL A 99 -11.36 -6.18 -1.74
CA VAL A 99 -11.02 -5.99 -0.33
C VAL A 99 -11.05 -4.52 0.04
N LEU A 100 -10.46 -3.66 -0.79
CA LEU A 100 -10.56 -2.21 -0.62
C LEU A 100 -12.02 -1.76 -0.50
N ALA A 101 -12.88 -2.12 -1.46
CA ALA A 101 -14.28 -1.72 -1.47
C ALA A 101 -15.07 -2.28 -0.28
N GLY A 102 -14.89 -3.58 0.02
CA GLY A 102 -15.50 -4.26 1.16
C GLY A 102 -15.17 -3.60 2.48
N TYR A 103 -13.89 -3.25 2.70
CA TYR A 103 -13.46 -2.64 3.96
C TYR A 103 -13.71 -1.13 4.06
N ILE A 104 -13.90 -0.42 2.94
CA ILE A 104 -14.48 0.94 2.96
C ILE A 104 -15.93 0.86 3.45
N ALA A 105 -16.73 -0.03 2.88
CA ALA A 105 -18.12 -0.23 3.29
C ALA A 105 -18.20 -0.71 4.75
N TYR A 106 -17.30 -1.60 5.16
CA TYR A 106 -17.14 -2.02 6.56
C TYR A 106 -16.86 -0.84 7.49
N GLY A 107 -15.96 0.07 7.12
CA GLY A 107 -15.70 1.28 7.91
C GLY A 107 -16.92 2.19 8.06
N MET A 108 -17.90 2.11 7.16
CA MET A 108 -19.12 2.91 7.19
C MET A 108 -20.25 2.28 8.01
N VAL A 109 -20.48 0.97 7.86
CA VAL A 109 -21.68 0.27 8.35
C VAL A 109 -21.40 -1.09 8.97
N ASP A 110 -20.13 -1.38 9.30
CA ASP A 110 -19.67 -2.64 9.89
C ASP A 110 -19.91 -3.85 8.97
N ARG A 111 -20.00 -5.06 9.53
CA ARG A 111 -20.16 -6.34 8.82
C ARG A 111 -21.25 -6.33 7.72
N PRO A 112 -22.43 -5.69 7.89
CA PRO A 112 -23.44 -5.58 6.84
C PRO A 112 -22.94 -5.00 5.50
N GLY A 113 -21.90 -4.17 5.51
CA GLY A 113 -21.32 -3.56 4.30
C GLY A 113 -20.41 -4.49 3.50
N LEU A 114 -19.96 -5.60 4.08
CA LEU A 114 -18.92 -6.44 3.48
C LEU A 114 -19.37 -7.05 2.15
N VAL A 115 -20.51 -7.75 2.12
CA VAL A 115 -21.01 -8.41 0.91
C VAL A 115 -21.21 -7.43 -0.26
N PRO A 116 -22.01 -6.36 -0.12
CA PRO A 116 -22.19 -5.41 -1.22
C PRO A 116 -20.88 -4.70 -1.61
N GLY A 117 -19.98 -4.44 -0.66
CA GLY A 117 -18.68 -3.83 -0.94
C GLY A 117 -17.76 -4.77 -1.76
N PHE A 118 -17.64 -6.04 -1.37
CA PHE A 118 -16.88 -7.04 -2.13
C PHE A 118 -17.46 -7.24 -3.53
N VAL A 119 -18.79 -7.37 -3.64
CA VAL A 119 -19.48 -7.52 -4.93
C VAL A 119 -19.25 -6.28 -5.80
N GLY A 120 -19.45 -5.08 -5.26
CA GLY A 120 -19.20 -3.83 -5.98
C GLY A 120 -17.74 -3.67 -6.44
N GLY A 121 -16.78 -4.06 -5.60
CA GLY A 121 -15.36 -4.05 -5.95
C GLY A 121 -15.01 -5.10 -7.00
N ALA A 122 -15.60 -6.29 -6.97
CA ALA A 122 -15.45 -7.29 -8.03
C ALA A 122 -16.01 -6.78 -9.36
N ILE A 123 -17.19 -6.15 -9.34
CA ILE A 123 -17.77 -5.51 -10.51
C ILE A 123 -16.84 -4.42 -11.05
N ALA A 124 -16.26 -3.58 -10.18
CA ALA A 124 -15.31 -2.54 -10.59
C ALA A 124 -14.12 -3.10 -11.39
N VAL A 125 -13.62 -4.29 -11.04
CA VAL A 125 -12.60 -5.01 -11.82
C VAL A 125 -13.18 -5.44 -13.17
N THR A 126 -14.35 -6.09 -13.18
CA THR A 126 -15.00 -6.59 -14.41
C THR A 126 -15.27 -5.50 -15.45
N ILE A 127 -15.67 -4.30 -15.02
CA ILE A 127 -15.95 -3.17 -15.91
C ILE A 127 -14.73 -2.29 -16.23
N ASN A 128 -13.53 -2.71 -15.80
CA ASN A 128 -12.28 -1.93 -15.94
C ASN A 128 -12.33 -0.55 -15.26
N ALA A 129 -13.12 -0.39 -14.20
CA ALA A 129 -13.10 0.80 -13.36
C ALA A 129 -11.93 0.80 -12.35
N GLY A 130 -11.28 -0.35 -12.16
CA GLY A 130 -10.03 -0.48 -11.41
C GLY A 130 -10.13 0.05 -9.98
N PHE A 131 -9.05 0.67 -9.50
CA PHE A 131 -8.96 1.21 -8.15
C PHE A 131 -9.99 2.31 -7.87
N LEU A 132 -10.21 3.24 -8.81
CA LEU A 132 -11.21 4.30 -8.67
C LEU A 132 -12.63 3.72 -8.52
N GLY A 133 -12.92 2.67 -9.30
CA GLY A 133 -14.15 1.91 -9.18
C GLY A 133 -14.31 1.26 -7.80
N GLY A 134 -13.24 0.70 -7.24
CA GLY A 134 -13.25 0.13 -5.88
C GLY A 134 -13.55 1.15 -4.79
N LEU A 135 -12.94 2.34 -4.87
CA LEU A 135 -13.22 3.44 -3.94
C LEU A 135 -14.70 3.85 -3.99
N ALA A 136 -15.21 4.08 -5.20
CA ALA A 136 -16.60 4.45 -5.40
C ALA A 136 -17.55 3.33 -4.95
N ALA A 137 -17.29 2.08 -5.34
CA ALA A 137 -18.10 0.92 -4.98
C ALA A 137 -18.20 0.74 -3.46
N GLY A 138 -17.10 0.90 -2.73
CA GLY A 138 -17.11 0.82 -1.27
C GLY A 138 -17.96 1.89 -0.60
N LEU A 139 -17.85 3.15 -1.06
CA LEU A 139 -18.66 4.26 -0.54
C LEU A 139 -20.14 4.09 -0.89
N ILE A 140 -20.44 3.67 -2.13
CA ILE A 140 -21.81 3.40 -2.59
C ILE A 140 -22.41 2.25 -1.78
N ALA A 141 -21.68 1.15 -1.59
CA ALA A 141 -22.13 0.01 -0.80
C ALA A 141 -22.45 0.39 0.64
N GLY A 142 -21.55 1.12 1.30
CA GLY A 142 -21.80 1.62 2.65
C GLY A 142 -23.02 2.55 2.73
N ALA A 143 -23.18 3.46 1.76
CA ALA A 143 -24.33 4.36 1.70
C ALA A 143 -25.66 3.62 1.46
N VAL A 144 -25.68 2.64 0.57
CA VAL A 144 -26.86 1.80 0.27
C VAL A 144 -27.28 1.01 1.52
N VAL A 145 -26.33 0.36 2.20
CA VAL A 145 -26.62 -0.39 3.43
C VAL A 145 -27.12 0.55 4.53
N MET A 146 -26.51 1.72 4.68
CA MET A 146 -26.95 2.73 5.64
C MET A 146 -28.39 3.19 5.36
N ALA A 147 -28.79 3.33 4.09
CA ALA A 147 -30.15 3.65 3.71
C ALA A 147 -31.13 2.52 4.08
N ILE A 148 -30.78 1.26 3.81
CA ILE A 148 -31.60 0.10 4.16
C ILE A 148 -31.80 0.00 5.68
N GLN A 149 -30.74 0.22 6.46
CA GLN A 149 -30.79 0.15 7.93
C GLN A 149 -31.67 1.22 8.58
N ARG A 150 -31.98 2.32 7.89
CA ARG A 150 -32.91 3.36 8.38
C ARG A 150 -34.37 2.97 8.26
N VAL A 151 -34.70 1.96 7.46
CA VAL A 151 -36.08 1.51 7.27
C VAL A 151 -36.56 0.80 8.54
N ARG A 152 -37.75 1.15 9.03
CA ARG A 152 -38.35 0.49 10.21
C ARG A 152 -38.87 -0.88 9.83
N VAL A 153 -38.32 -1.92 10.47
CA VAL A 153 -38.65 -3.32 10.19
C VAL A 153 -39.41 -3.94 11.38
N PRO A 154 -40.52 -4.68 11.14
CA PRO A 154 -41.23 -5.43 12.18
C PRO A 154 -40.33 -6.41 12.93
N ALA A 155 -40.61 -6.65 14.21
CA ALA A 155 -39.78 -7.49 15.08
C ALA A 155 -39.49 -8.88 14.52
N VAL A 156 -40.49 -9.48 13.86
CA VAL A 156 -40.42 -10.83 13.26
C VAL A 156 -39.33 -10.93 12.17
N LEU A 157 -39.05 -9.83 11.46
CA LEU A 157 -38.12 -9.84 10.31
C LEU A 157 -36.69 -9.43 10.70
N ARG A 158 -36.45 -8.93 11.92
CA ARG A 158 -35.13 -8.39 12.32
C ARG A 158 -34.00 -9.41 12.21
N GLY A 159 -34.27 -10.69 12.51
CA GLY A 159 -33.27 -11.76 12.41
C GLY A 159 -32.83 -12.06 10.97
N VAL A 160 -33.73 -11.88 9.99
CA VAL A 160 -33.48 -12.18 8.57
C VAL A 160 -32.78 -11.00 7.87
N MET A 161 -32.88 -9.79 8.43
CA MET A 161 -32.30 -8.57 7.84
C MET A 161 -30.80 -8.68 7.53
N PRO A 162 -29.90 -8.92 8.51
CA PRO A 162 -28.46 -8.94 8.24
C PRO A 162 -28.00 -10.18 7.46
N VAL A 163 -28.77 -11.27 7.49
CA VAL A 163 -28.39 -12.55 6.88
C VAL A 163 -28.79 -12.60 5.41
N VAL A 164 -29.98 -12.13 5.06
CA VAL A 164 -30.55 -12.29 3.71
C VAL A 164 -30.88 -10.96 3.08
N VAL A 165 -31.70 -10.14 3.75
CA VAL A 165 -32.31 -8.96 3.12
C VAL A 165 -31.26 -7.91 2.78
N ILE A 166 -30.41 -7.53 3.75
CA ILE A 166 -29.39 -6.52 3.55
C ILE A 166 -28.39 -6.99 2.48
N PRO A 167 -27.73 -8.17 2.58
CA PRO A 167 -26.79 -8.61 1.55
C PRO A 167 -27.42 -8.68 0.16
N LEU A 168 -28.64 -9.21 0.02
CA LEU A 168 -29.30 -9.38 -1.27
C LEU A 168 -29.66 -8.04 -1.91
N ILE A 169 -30.41 -7.19 -1.19
CA ILE A 169 -30.88 -5.92 -1.73
C ILE A 169 -29.72 -4.98 -1.98
N SER A 170 -28.78 -4.89 -1.04
CA SER A 170 -27.63 -3.99 -1.21
C SER A 170 -26.73 -4.44 -2.36
N ALA A 171 -26.45 -5.74 -2.53
CA ALA A 171 -25.67 -6.23 -3.66
C ALA A 171 -26.37 -5.99 -5.00
N ALA A 172 -27.70 -6.19 -5.07
CA ALA A 172 -28.47 -5.92 -6.28
C ALA A 172 -28.44 -4.42 -6.66
N VAL A 173 -28.65 -3.53 -5.68
CA VAL A 173 -28.62 -2.09 -5.89
C VAL A 173 -27.22 -1.61 -6.25
N VAL A 174 -26.18 -2.04 -5.53
CA VAL A 174 -24.79 -1.71 -5.85
C VAL A 174 -24.42 -2.21 -7.23
N GLY A 175 -24.83 -3.43 -7.58
CA GLY A 175 -24.61 -4.00 -8.90
C GLY A 175 -25.26 -3.17 -10.00
N PHE A 176 -26.53 -2.79 -9.83
CA PHE A 176 -27.22 -1.89 -10.76
C PHE A 176 -26.49 -0.54 -10.90
N LEU A 177 -26.14 0.10 -9.79
CA LEU A 177 -25.44 1.38 -9.80
C LEU A 177 -24.09 1.27 -10.50
N MET A 178 -23.31 0.23 -10.21
CA MET A 178 -21.99 0.04 -10.79
C MET A 178 -22.07 -0.34 -12.27
N PHE A 179 -22.93 -1.27 -12.68
CA PHE A 179 -23.01 -1.67 -14.10
C PHE A 179 -23.65 -0.60 -14.98
N ILE A 180 -24.69 0.08 -14.50
CA ILE A 180 -25.57 0.90 -15.35
C ILE A 180 -25.34 2.40 -15.15
N VAL A 181 -25.10 2.86 -13.93
CA VAL A 181 -25.15 4.30 -13.61
C VAL A 181 -23.75 4.93 -13.59
N VAL A 182 -22.86 4.43 -12.73
CA VAL A 182 -21.57 5.10 -12.45
C VAL A 182 -20.36 4.41 -13.07
N GLY A 183 -20.47 3.14 -13.45
CA GLY A 183 -19.32 2.34 -13.88
C GLY A 183 -18.61 2.88 -15.11
N LYS A 184 -19.35 3.18 -16.17
CA LYS A 184 -18.76 3.68 -17.43
C LYS A 184 -18.04 5.03 -17.24
N PRO A 185 -18.62 6.04 -16.57
CA PRO A 185 -17.88 7.25 -16.22
C PRO A 185 -16.60 6.96 -15.45
N ILE A 186 -16.64 6.10 -14.43
CA ILE A 186 -15.45 5.80 -13.61
C ILE A 186 -14.39 5.05 -14.41
N ALA A 187 -14.77 4.08 -15.24
CA ALA A 187 -13.86 3.37 -16.13
C ALA A 187 -13.19 4.32 -17.15
N SER A 188 -13.92 5.32 -17.66
CA SER A 188 -13.33 6.34 -18.53
C SER A 188 -12.29 7.21 -17.79
N LEU A 189 -12.55 7.55 -16.54
CA LEU A 189 -11.60 8.28 -15.68
C LEU A 189 -10.38 7.42 -15.36
N GLN A 190 -10.58 6.14 -15.05
CA GLN A 190 -9.50 5.18 -14.80
C GLN A 190 -8.61 5.06 -16.04
N LYS A 191 -9.21 4.92 -17.23
CA LYS A 191 -8.47 4.86 -18.50
C LYS A 191 -7.69 6.15 -18.76
N ALA A 192 -8.32 7.32 -18.57
CA ALA A 192 -7.65 8.61 -18.73
C ALA A 192 -6.45 8.76 -17.78
N MET A 193 -6.59 8.30 -16.53
CA MET A 193 -5.50 8.29 -15.56
C MET A 193 -4.37 7.34 -16.00
N THR A 194 -4.68 6.12 -16.45
CA THR A 194 -3.65 5.18 -16.92
C THR A 194 -2.95 5.65 -18.19
N ASP A 195 -3.69 6.27 -19.12
CA ASP A 195 -3.14 6.85 -20.35
C ASP A 195 -2.20 8.03 -20.01
N TRP A 196 -2.62 8.90 -19.08
CA TRP A 196 -1.78 9.99 -18.59
C TRP A 196 -0.49 9.48 -17.95
N LEU A 197 -0.58 8.50 -17.04
CA LEU A 197 0.60 7.89 -16.41
C LEU A 197 1.53 7.24 -17.42
N SER A 198 0.98 6.58 -18.44
CA SER A 198 1.76 5.89 -19.48
C SER A 198 2.41 6.88 -20.45
N GLY A 199 1.83 8.07 -20.63
CA GLY A 199 2.39 9.16 -21.42
C GLY A 199 3.43 10.00 -20.67
N LEU A 200 3.66 9.77 -19.37
CA LEU A 200 4.65 10.51 -18.60
C LEU A 200 6.07 10.23 -19.10
N SER A 201 6.74 11.29 -19.55
CA SER A 201 8.14 11.27 -19.96
C SER A 201 8.86 12.53 -19.50
N GLY A 202 10.19 12.49 -19.50
CA GLY A 202 11.05 13.63 -19.18
C GLY A 202 10.72 14.26 -17.81
N GLY A 203 10.60 15.60 -17.79
CA GLY A 203 10.42 16.37 -16.55
C GLY A 203 9.14 16.06 -15.78
N ASN A 204 8.04 15.71 -16.45
CA ASN A 204 6.76 15.44 -15.77
C ASN A 204 6.81 14.13 -14.95
N ALA A 205 7.50 13.12 -15.46
CA ALA A 205 7.74 11.87 -14.73
C ALA A 205 8.56 12.13 -13.46
N VAL A 206 9.60 12.98 -13.57
CA VAL A 206 10.45 13.38 -12.44
C VAL A 206 9.66 14.15 -11.39
N LEU A 207 8.83 15.12 -11.80
CA LEU A 207 7.99 15.89 -10.88
C LEU A 207 6.99 15.01 -10.12
N LEU A 208 6.38 14.03 -10.79
CA LEU A 208 5.54 13.05 -10.11
C LEU A 208 6.35 12.22 -9.11
N GLY A 209 7.55 11.80 -9.48
CA GLY A 209 8.48 11.11 -8.58
C GLY A 209 8.82 11.92 -7.34
N VAL A 210 9.10 13.21 -7.49
CA VAL A 210 9.31 14.15 -6.37
C VAL A 210 8.09 14.18 -5.46
N LEU A 211 6.90 14.38 -6.02
CA LEU A 211 5.66 14.45 -5.24
C LEU A 211 5.41 13.17 -4.44
N LEU A 212 5.51 12.01 -5.09
CA LEU A 212 5.33 10.71 -4.44
C LEU A 212 6.38 10.47 -3.36
N GLY A 213 7.64 10.84 -3.62
CA GLY A 213 8.73 10.75 -2.67
C GLY A 213 8.51 11.60 -1.42
N LEU A 214 8.03 12.84 -1.60
CA LEU A 214 7.64 13.72 -0.50
C LEU A 214 6.52 13.11 0.33
N MET A 215 5.47 12.63 -0.31
CA MET A 215 4.31 12.04 0.37
C MET A 215 4.68 10.78 1.17
N MET A 216 5.51 9.90 0.60
CA MET A 216 5.96 8.68 1.28
C MET A 216 6.77 8.98 2.55
N CYS A 217 7.53 10.06 2.57
CA CYS A 217 8.41 10.38 3.70
C CYS A 217 7.80 11.38 4.70
N PHE A 218 6.61 11.93 4.41
CA PHE A 218 6.00 13.01 5.19
C PHE A 218 5.64 12.59 6.63
N ASP A 219 4.99 11.43 6.78
CA ASP A 219 4.45 10.96 8.06
C ASP A 219 4.83 9.52 8.42
N LEU A 220 5.87 8.97 7.76
CA LEU A 220 6.57 7.74 8.14
C LEU A 220 5.64 6.51 8.37
N GLY A 221 4.69 6.31 7.45
CA GLY A 221 3.67 5.25 7.53
C GLY A 221 2.28 5.75 7.94
N GLY A 222 2.14 7.06 8.12
CA GLY A 222 0.87 7.73 8.39
C GLY A 222 -0.06 7.86 7.17
N PRO A 223 -1.14 8.64 7.29
CA PRO A 223 -2.16 8.78 6.25
C PRO A 223 -1.65 9.26 4.88
N VAL A 224 -0.71 10.21 4.82
CA VAL A 224 -0.19 10.77 3.56
C VAL A 224 0.66 9.73 2.83
N ASN A 225 1.52 9.02 3.56
CA ASN A 225 2.25 7.87 3.04
C ASN A 225 1.28 6.80 2.50
N LYS A 226 0.26 6.43 3.28
CA LYS A 226 -0.73 5.43 2.86
C LYS A 226 -1.52 5.85 1.63
N VAL A 227 -1.78 7.15 1.43
CA VAL A 227 -2.42 7.65 0.20
C VAL A 227 -1.51 7.48 -1.00
N ALA A 228 -0.23 7.86 -0.91
CA ALA A 228 0.73 7.66 -2.00
C ALA A 228 0.90 6.16 -2.32
N TYR A 229 0.99 5.32 -1.29
CA TYR A 229 1.06 3.88 -1.44
C TYR A 229 -0.19 3.30 -2.09
N ALA A 230 -1.39 3.68 -1.62
CA ALA A 230 -2.64 3.21 -2.19
C ALA A 230 -2.81 3.63 -3.66
N PHE A 231 -2.37 4.83 -4.03
CA PHE A 231 -2.34 5.28 -5.42
C PHE A 231 -1.46 4.37 -6.29
N ALA A 232 -0.24 4.07 -5.84
CA ALA A 232 0.68 3.21 -6.57
C ALA A 232 0.16 1.77 -6.71
N VAL A 233 -0.31 1.18 -5.61
CA VAL A 233 -0.90 -0.16 -5.60
C VAL A 233 -2.17 -0.22 -6.44
N GLY A 234 -2.99 0.83 -6.39
CA GLY A 234 -4.19 0.94 -7.23
C GLY A 234 -3.86 0.88 -8.72
N GLY A 235 -2.71 1.43 -9.12
CA GLY A 235 -2.18 1.31 -10.47
C GLY A 235 -1.72 -0.11 -10.86
N LEU A 236 -1.50 -1.01 -9.91
CA LEU A 236 -1.15 -2.41 -10.16
C LEU A 236 -2.37 -3.29 -10.46
N ALA A 237 -3.58 -2.83 -10.14
CA ALA A 237 -4.81 -3.55 -10.50
C ALA A 237 -5.00 -3.62 -12.04
N THR A 238 -4.46 -2.64 -12.76
CA THR A 238 -4.40 -2.63 -14.23
C THR A 238 -3.03 -2.08 -14.64
N PRO A 239 -1.98 -2.92 -14.59
CA PRO A 239 -0.62 -2.45 -14.65
C PRO A 239 -0.27 -1.91 -16.04
N THR A 240 0.30 -0.70 -16.09
CA THR A 240 0.89 -0.08 -17.26
C THR A 240 2.35 0.25 -16.98
N ASP A 241 3.14 0.55 -18.01
CA ASP A 241 4.54 0.97 -17.81
C ASP A 241 4.63 2.17 -16.84
N GLY A 242 3.73 3.14 -16.98
CA GLY A 242 3.65 4.29 -16.07
C GLY A 242 3.30 3.91 -14.63
N SER A 243 2.33 3.02 -14.41
CA SER A 243 1.96 2.61 -13.04
C SER A 243 3.04 1.76 -12.37
N LEU A 244 3.78 0.96 -13.13
CA LEU A 244 4.93 0.21 -12.62
C LEU A 244 6.08 1.13 -12.20
N LYS A 245 6.29 2.24 -12.93
CA LYS A 245 7.27 3.29 -12.55
C LYS A 245 6.86 4.00 -11.27
N VAL A 246 5.58 4.37 -11.16
CA VAL A 246 5.00 4.95 -9.94
C VAL A 246 5.21 4.03 -8.74
N MET A 247 4.97 2.72 -8.90
CA MET A 247 5.17 1.74 -7.82
C MET A 247 6.64 1.65 -7.39
N ALA A 248 7.58 1.59 -8.35
CA ALA A 248 9.00 1.59 -8.05
C ALA A 248 9.42 2.85 -7.27
N ALA A 249 8.98 4.05 -7.71
CA ALA A 249 9.31 5.30 -7.04
C ALA A 249 8.77 5.37 -5.60
N VAL A 250 7.52 4.94 -5.39
CA VAL A 250 6.90 4.87 -4.06
C VAL A 250 7.64 3.89 -3.15
N MET A 251 8.01 2.71 -3.65
CA MET A 251 8.76 1.75 -2.85
C MET A 251 10.16 2.23 -2.51
N ALA A 252 10.90 2.74 -3.49
CA ALA A 252 12.24 3.26 -3.27
C ALA A 252 12.22 4.37 -2.21
N ALA A 253 11.28 5.31 -2.33
CA ALA A 253 11.15 6.43 -1.39
C ALA A 253 10.80 5.95 0.03
N GLY A 254 9.89 4.99 0.21
CA GLY A 254 9.52 4.52 1.54
C GLY A 254 10.64 3.76 2.29
N MET A 255 11.66 3.26 1.57
CA MET A 255 12.86 2.67 2.19
C MET A 255 13.79 3.73 2.78
N VAL A 256 13.76 4.97 2.27
CA VAL A 256 14.77 5.99 2.54
C VAL A 256 14.79 6.53 3.97
N PRO A 257 13.66 6.85 4.63
CA PRO A 257 13.70 7.44 5.98
C PRO A 257 14.48 6.58 7.00
N PRO A 258 14.17 5.29 7.21
CA PRO A 258 14.93 4.44 8.14
C PRO A 258 16.39 4.22 7.70
N LEU A 259 16.66 4.02 6.40
CA LEU A 259 18.04 3.88 5.90
C LEU A 259 18.87 5.15 6.14
N GLY A 260 18.28 6.32 5.93
CA GLY A 260 18.91 7.62 6.15
C GLY A 260 19.23 7.85 7.62
N MET A 261 18.31 7.48 8.53
CA MET A 261 18.55 7.55 9.97
C MET A 261 19.63 6.56 10.42
N ALA A 262 19.59 5.32 9.90
CA ALA A 262 20.62 4.33 10.14
C ALA A 262 22.00 4.86 9.74
N LEU A 263 22.14 5.37 8.51
CA LEU A 263 23.39 5.96 8.02
C LEU A 263 23.83 7.19 8.83
N ALA A 264 22.90 8.08 9.20
CA ALA A 264 23.23 9.27 9.99
C ALA A 264 23.82 8.88 11.36
N THR A 265 23.23 7.88 12.01
CA THR A 265 23.70 7.39 13.32
C THR A 265 25.02 6.64 13.23
N THR A 266 25.30 5.89 12.15
CA THR A 266 26.59 5.21 11.98
C THR A 266 27.72 6.20 11.71
N VAL A 267 27.50 7.21 10.85
CA VAL A 267 28.57 8.15 10.46
C VAL A 267 28.82 9.20 11.53
N ARG A 268 27.80 9.63 12.28
CA ARG A 268 27.91 10.70 13.30
C ARG A 268 27.22 10.35 14.61
N ALA A 269 27.52 9.18 15.17
CA ALA A 269 26.93 8.66 16.42
C ALA A 269 26.87 9.68 17.57
N LYS A 270 27.89 10.55 17.72
CA LYS A 270 27.96 11.57 18.79
C LYS A 270 26.82 12.61 18.75
N LEU A 271 26.12 12.77 17.63
CA LEU A 271 24.96 13.66 17.49
C LEU A 271 23.64 13.02 17.95
N PHE A 272 23.68 11.74 18.31
CA PHE A 272 22.52 10.91 18.64
C PHE A 272 22.68 10.33 20.05
N THR A 273 21.55 10.19 20.74
CA THR A 273 21.47 9.49 22.02
C THR A 273 21.77 8.01 21.86
N LYS A 274 22.09 7.31 22.96
CA LYS A 274 22.30 5.85 22.93
C LYS A 274 21.08 5.10 22.37
N ALA A 275 19.88 5.51 22.78
CA ALA A 275 18.63 4.93 22.27
C ALA A 275 18.48 5.14 20.75
N GLU A 276 18.78 6.34 20.24
CA GLU A 276 18.78 6.60 18.79
C GLU A 276 19.85 5.76 18.06
N GLN A 277 21.04 5.57 18.64
CA GLN A 277 22.08 4.73 18.04
C GLN A 277 21.67 3.25 17.97
N ASP A 278 21.02 2.73 19.01
CA ASP A 278 20.52 1.34 19.03
C ASP A 278 19.36 1.15 18.04
N ASN A 279 18.44 2.13 17.98
CA ASN A 279 17.39 2.16 16.95
C ASN A 279 17.99 2.22 15.54
N GLY A 280 19.13 2.90 15.36
CA GLY A 280 19.82 3.03 14.07
C GLY A 280 20.31 1.70 13.52
N LYS A 281 20.71 0.77 14.40
CA LYS A 281 21.10 -0.60 14.01
C LYS A 281 19.91 -1.36 13.44
N ALA A 282 18.75 -1.29 14.09
CA ALA A 282 17.53 -1.93 13.62
C ALA A 282 17.00 -1.27 12.34
N ALA A 283 17.14 0.05 12.22
CA ALA A 283 16.65 0.83 11.08
C ALA A 283 17.26 0.40 9.73
N TRP A 284 18.47 -0.18 9.70
CA TRP A 284 19.03 -0.78 8.48
C TRP A 284 18.13 -1.88 7.91
N VAL A 285 17.73 -2.84 8.74
CA VAL A 285 16.94 -3.99 8.33
C VAL A 285 15.50 -3.56 8.01
N LEU A 286 14.93 -2.69 8.86
CA LEU A 286 13.58 -2.17 8.64
C LEU A 286 13.50 -1.39 7.33
N GLY A 287 14.44 -0.50 7.08
CA GLY A 287 14.50 0.27 5.83
C GLY A 287 14.76 -0.59 4.60
N ALA A 288 15.70 -1.53 4.69
CA ALA A 288 15.93 -2.51 3.64
C ALA A 288 14.68 -3.36 3.34
N SER A 289 13.78 -3.54 4.31
CA SER A 289 12.55 -4.31 4.17
C SER A 289 11.32 -3.46 3.78
N PHE A 290 11.51 -2.17 3.43
CA PHE A 290 10.41 -1.24 3.14
C PHE A 290 9.46 -1.02 4.34
N ILE A 291 10.02 -0.94 5.55
CA ILE A 291 9.31 -0.60 6.79
C ILE A 291 9.74 0.80 7.22
N SER A 292 9.00 1.81 6.75
CA SER A 292 9.28 3.24 6.98
C SER A 292 9.22 3.64 8.45
N GLU A 293 8.51 2.86 9.27
CA GLU A 293 8.27 3.04 10.69
C GLU A 293 9.56 2.96 11.52
N GLY A 294 10.63 2.35 10.98
CA GLY A 294 11.95 2.35 11.61
C GLY A 294 12.51 3.76 11.87
N ALA A 295 11.99 4.79 11.19
CA ALA A 295 12.35 6.18 11.41
C ALA A 295 11.52 6.90 12.49
N ILE A 296 10.38 6.33 12.93
CA ILE A 296 9.47 6.97 13.91
C ILE A 296 10.18 7.36 15.21
N PRO A 297 11.03 6.51 15.84
CA PRO A 297 11.69 6.88 17.08
C PRO A 297 12.57 8.13 16.95
N PHE A 298 13.16 8.35 15.77
CA PHE A 298 13.98 9.53 15.49
C PHE A 298 13.13 10.77 15.24
N ALA A 299 12.05 10.64 14.46
CA ALA A 299 11.13 11.74 14.19
C ALA A 299 10.37 12.17 15.44
N ALA A 300 10.04 11.26 16.35
CA ALA A 300 9.46 11.58 17.64
C ALA A 300 10.43 12.41 18.51
N ALA A 301 11.74 12.14 18.42
CA ALA A 301 12.76 12.85 19.18
C ALA A 301 13.13 14.22 18.56
N ASP A 302 13.15 14.34 17.23
CA ASP A 302 13.58 15.56 16.53
C ASP A 302 12.81 15.77 15.20
N PRO A 303 11.49 16.07 15.25
CA PRO A 303 10.62 16.04 14.07
C PRO A 303 11.00 17.09 13.02
N LEU A 304 11.37 18.29 13.47
CA LEU A 304 11.71 19.42 12.60
C LEU A 304 12.96 19.20 11.76
N ARG A 305 13.83 18.26 12.15
CA ARG A 305 15.03 17.93 11.39
C ARG A 305 14.88 16.64 10.62
N VAL A 306 14.27 15.62 11.24
CA VAL A 306 14.14 14.29 10.64
C VAL A 306 13.15 14.30 9.48
N ILE A 307 11.94 14.84 9.67
CA ILE A 307 10.89 14.79 8.65
C ILE A 307 11.29 15.56 7.38
N PRO A 308 11.72 16.84 7.44
CA PRO A 308 12.12 17.55 6.22
C PRO A 308 13.32 16.92 5.51
N SER A 309 14.26 16.34 6.27
CA SER A 309 15.41 15.65 5.68
C SER A 309 14.99 14.36 4.97
N ALA A 310 14.10 13.58 5.58
CA ALA A 310 13.53 12.38 4.98
C ALA A 310 12.71 12.71 3.74
N MET A 311 11.90 13.78 3.77
CA MET A 311 11.16 14.28 2.62
C MET A 311 12.09 14.68 1.47
N ALA A 312 13.18 15.39 1.76
CA ALA A 312 14.17 15.75 0.74
C ALA A 312 14.85 14.51 0.13
N GLY A 313 15.22 13.52 0.95
CA GLY A 313 15.76 12.25 0.45
C GLY A 313 14.74 11.47 -0.38
N GLY A 314 13.50 11.38 0.09
CA GLY A 314 12.40 10.75 -0.63
C GLY A 314 12.13 11.41 -1.98
N ALA A 315 12.12 12.75 -2.02
CA ALA A 315 11.98 13.52 -3.26
C ALA A 315 13.09 13.19 -4.27
N VAL A 316 14.35 13.12 -3.82
CA VAL A 316 15.49 12.74 -4.67
C VAL A 316 15.36 11.30 -5.15
N THR A 317 15.01 10.36 -4.28
CA THR A 317 14.83 8.96 -4.66
C THR A 317 13.69 8.77 -5.65
N GLY A 318 12.53 9.40 -5.41
CA GLY A 318 11.39 9.33 -6.31
C GLY A 318 11.69 9.97 -7.67
N ALA A 319 12.35 11.13 -7.68
CA ALA A 319 12.81 11.80 -8.90
C ALA A 319 13.73 10.89 -9.73
N LEU A 320 14.76 10.32 -9.10
CA LEU A 320 15.73 9.45 -9.76
C LEU A 320 15.09 8.14 -10.23
N SER A 321 14.25 7.52 -9.41
CA SER A 321 13.54 6.28 -9.79
C SER A 321 12.69 6.49 -11.05
N MET A 322 11.96 7.61 -11.13
CA MET A 322 11.16 7.96 -12.30
C MET A 322 12.03 8.34 -13.50
N ALA A 323 13.13 9.07 -13.29
CA ALA A 323 14.07 9.45 -14.34
C ALA A 323 14.75 8.23 -14.98
N PHE A 324 15.13 7.25 -14.17
CA PHE A 324 15.74 6.01 -14.62
C PHE A 324 14.73 5.02 -15.22
N GLY A 325 13.43 5.30 -15.08
CA GLY A 325 12.38 4.43 -15.58
C GLY A 325 12.34 3.07 -14.88
N ALA A 326 12.74 3.01 -13.60
CA ALA A 326 12.68 1.77 -12.84
C ALA A 326 11.23 1.30 -12.72
N THR A 327 10.97 -0.01 -12.88
CA THR A 327 9.62 -0.58 -12.85
C THR A 327 9.51 -1.67 -11.81
N LEU A 328 8.37 -1.76 -11.12
CA LEU A 328 8.15 -2.77 -10.10
C LEU A 328 6.70 -3.25 -10.04
N ARG A 329 6.52 -4.57 -10.11
CA ARG A 329 5.22 -5.25 -9.97
C ARG A 329 4.93 -5.69 -8.54
N ALA A 330 5.95 -5.92 -7.72
CA ALA A 330 5.81 -6.39 -6.35
C ALA A 330 5.78 -5.17 -5.41
N PRO A 331 4.62 -4.82 -4.84
CA PRO A 331 4.38 -3.62 -4.04
C PRO A 331 4.90 -3.70 -2.59
N HIS A 332 5.64 -4.75 -2.24
CA HIS A 332 6.20 -4.95 -0.91
C HIS A 332 7.44 -5.85 -0.98
N GLY A 333 8.27 -5.82 0.08
CA GLY A 333 9.44 -6.70 0.22
C GLY A 333 10.81 -6.01 0.07
N GLY A 334 10.86 -4.70 -0.16
CA GLY A 334 12.11 -3.92 -0.14
C GLY A 334 13.24 -4.54 -0.97
N ILE A 335 14.39 -4.79 -0.34
CA ILE A 335 15.58 -5.36 -0.97
C ILE A 335 15.32 -6.77 -1.51
N PHE A 336 14.41 -7.53 -0.91
CA PHE A 336 14.12 -8.92 -1.28
C PHE A 336 13.46 -9.03 -2.66
N VAL A 337 12.87 -7.95 -3.17
CA VAL A 337 12.24 -7.91 -4.50
C VAL A 337 13.10 -7.20 -5.55
N VAL A 338 14.33 -6.80 -5.22
CA VAL A 338 15.27 -6.16 -6.17
C VAL A 338 15.51 -6.96 -7.45
N PRO A 339 15.64 -8.31 -7.44
CA PRO A 339 15.81 -9.08 -8.68
C PRO A 339 14.68 -8.92 -9.71
N LEU A 340 13.54 -8.37 -9.30
CA LEU A 340 12.32 -8.23 -10.08
C LEU A 340 12.05 -6.79 -10.52
N ILE A 341 12.93 -5.88 -10.13
CA ILE A 341 12.87 -4.49 -10.50
C ILE A 341 13.46 -4.35 -11.90
N GLY A 342 12.73 -3.69 -12.81
CA GLY A 342 13.30 -3.24 -14.06
C GLY A 342 14.36 -2.17 -13.76
N GLY A 343 15.62 -2.44 -14.12
CA GLY A 343 16.75 -1.57 -13.79
C GLY A 343 17.15 -1.64 -12.30
N PRO A 344 17.54 -2.82 -11.77
CA PRO A 344 17.78 -2.98 -10.33
C PRO A 344 18.95 -2.12 -9.82
N LEU A 345 20.01 -1.95 -10.61
CA LEU A 345 21.17 -1.13 -10.23
C LEU A 345 20.80 0.35 -10.12
N VAL A 346 20.09 0.88 -11.12
CA VAL A 346 19.66 2.29 -11.11
C VAL A 346 18.64 2.58 -10.03
N TYR A 347 17.78 1.61 -9.70
CA TYR A 347 16.89 1.66 -8.55
C TYR A 347 17.64 1.73 -7.22
N LEU A 348 18.64 0.86 -7.02
CA LEU A 348 19.47 0.89 -5.81
C LEU A 348 20.27 2.21 -5.70
N LEU A 349 20.75 2.76 -6.81
CA LEU A 349 21.40 4.06 -6.84
C LEU A 349 20.44 5.18 -6.42
N ALA A 350 19.17 5.14 -6.85
CA ALA A 350 18.16 6.11 -6.43
C ALA A 350 17.89 6.06 -4.91
N ILE A 351 17.82 4.86 -4.33
CA ILE A 351 17.69 4.67 -2.87
C ILE A 351 18.92 5.19 -2.14
N ALA A 352 20.12 4.82 -2.62
CA ALA A 352 21.38 5.25 -2.01
C ALA A 352 21.51 6.78 -2.02
N ALA A 353 21.16 7.43 -3.13
CA ALA A 353 21.18 8.89 -3.23
C ALA A 353 20.26 9.57 -2.20
N GLY A 354 18.99 9.15 -2.11
CA GLY A 354 18.08 9.72 -1.12
C GLY A 354 18.46 9.39 0.33
N THR A 355 19.05 8.21 0.56
CA THR A 355 19.59 7.81 1.87
C THR A 355 20.72 8.76 2.28
N VAL A 356 21.66 9.05 1.38
CA VAL A 356 22.76 10.00 1.61
C VAL A 356 22.24 11.41 1.83
N VAL A 357 21.26 11.86 1.04
CA VAL A 357 20.64 13.19 1.21
C VAL A 357 19.96 13.31 2.58
N THR A 358 19.16 12.31 2.97
CA THR A 358 18.51 12.27 4.29
C THR A 358 19.56 12.32 5.40
N ALA A 359 20.56 11.45 5.35
CA ALA A 359 21.59 11.36 6.37
C ALA A 359 22.40 12.66 6.48
N GLY A 360 22.83 13.21 5.34
CA GLY A 360 23.58 14.44 5.24
C GLY A 360 22.82 15.64 5.81
N LEU A 361 21.53 15.79 5.48
CA LEU A 361 20.70 16.88 5.99
C LEU A 361 20.45 16.76 7.50
N VAL A 362 20.11 15.56 8.00
CA VAL A 362 19.92 15.36 9.45
C VAL A 362 21.22 15.68 10.21
N VAL A 363 22.35 15.18 9.74
CA VAL A 363 23.67 15.44 10.35
C VAL A 363 24.00 16.93 10.32
N LEU A 364 23.78 17.61 9.20
CA LEU A 364 24.04 19.04 9.05
C LEU A 364 23.17 19.85 10.02
N LEU A 365 21.87 19.57 10.07
CA LEU A 365 20.92 20.28 10.91
C LEU A 365 21.17 20.03 12.41
N LYS A 366 21.51 18.79 12.81
CA LYS A 366 21.87 18.47 14.19
C LYS A 366 23.23 19.05 14.60
N SER A 367 24.18 19.16 13.67
CA SER A 367 25.51 19.75 13.94
C SER A 367 25.47 21.27 14.17
N ARG A 368 24.43 21.97 13.69
CA ARG A 368 24.24 23.42 13.91
C ARG A 368 23.70 23.77 15.30
N ARG A 369 23.49 22.78 16.18
CA ARG A 369 23.07 23.02 17.56
C ARG A 369 24.25 23.64 18.32
N LYS A 370 24.15 24.91 18.73
CA LYS A 370 24.97 25.43 19.84
C LYS A 370 24.67 24.56 21.08
N PRO A 371 25.66 24.18 21.90
CA PRO A 371 25.39 23.55 23.17
C PRO A 371 24.45 24.50 23.94
N ALA A 372 23.34 23.98 24.47
CA ALA A 372 22.68 24.69 25.55
C ALA A 372 23.70 24.66 26.70
N GLY A 373 24.28 25.82 26.99
CA GLY A 373 25.25 26.00 28.06
C GLY A 373 24.65 25.72 29.42
#